data_AF-A0A6A6V7V1-F1
#
_entry.id   AF-A0A6A6V7V1-F1
#
_cell.length_a   1.000
_cell.length_b   1.000
_cell.length_c   1.000
_cell.angle_alpha   90.00
_cell.angle_beta   90.00
_cell.angle_gamma   90.00
#
_symmetry.space_group_name_H-M   'P 1'
#
loop_
_entity.id
_entity.type
_entity.pdbx_description
1 polymer ?
#
loop_
_entity_poly.entity_id
_entity_poly.type
_entity_poly.pdbx_seq_one_letter_code
_entity_poly.pdbx_strand_id
1 'polypeptide(L)'
;KPIVRNPFPAPVRDRSPIIGLTSDRLLRTCFRVGEAINVGRNAVKSGKNVIIELYARVLRSKRLENKQHFILGDLFHDKKPYLEAEYDATIWRSVALHEFDSRVFLDGTTRMCRCMLSTASNGKEWRPKILNIWAAKKDDIAWVEGI
;
A
#
# COMPACT_ATOMS: atom_id res chain seq x y z
N LYS A 1 7.69 -11.42 -15.60
CA LYS A 1 8.40 -12.25 -14.60
C LYS A 1 8.08 -11.68 -13.22
N PRO A 2 7.70 -12.49 -12.22
CA PRO A 2 7.45 -11.99 -10.87
C PRO A 2 8.73 -11.41 -10.26
N ILE A 3 8.60 -10.27 -9.59
CA ILE A 3 9.68 -9.71 -8.77
C ILE A 3 9.77 -10.53 -7.48
N VAL A 4 10.96 -11.07 -7.19
CA VAL A 4 11.28 -11.78 -5.95
C VAL A 4 12.26 -10.91 -5.18
N ARG A 5 11.79 -10.27 -4.10
CA ARG A 5 12.65 -9.46 -3.23
C ARG A 5 13.40 -10.35 -2.24
N ASN A 6 14.58 -9.87 -1.84
CA ASN A 6 15.24 -10.33 -0.63
C ASN A 6 14.37 -10.00 0.61
N PRO A 7 14.53 -10.73 1.72
CA PRO A 7 13.84 -10.42 2.96
C PRO A 7 14.04 -8.96 3.39
N PHE A 8 13.01 -8.36 3.98
CA PHE A 8 13.13 -7.01 4.49
C PHE A 8 14.26 -6.89 5.52
N PRO A 9 15.02 -5.78 5.52
CA PRO A 9 16.05 -5.56 6.51
C PRO A 9 15.45 -5.57 7.92
N ALA A 10 16.26 -6.06 8.86
CA ALA A 10 15.91 -6.02 10.27
C ALA A 10 15.66 -4.55 10.69
N PRO A 11 14.66 -4.30 11.55
CA PRO A 11 14.48 -2.99 12.16
C PRO A 11 15.76 -2.51 12.83
N VAL A 12 15.98 -1.20 12.83
CA VAL A 12 17.02 -0.59 13.66
C VAL A 12 16.78 -0.92 15.13
N ARG A 13 17.83 -0.88 15.95
CA ARG A 13 17.69 -1.04 17.40
C ARG A 13 16.88 0.12 17.96
N ASP A 14 16.15 -0.16 19.03
CA ASP A 14 15.53 0.91 19.83
C ASP A 14 16.62 1.90 20.28
N ARG A 15 16.28 3.20 20.27
CA ARG A 15 17.22 4.31 20.58
C ARG A 15 18.47 4.31 19.70
N SER A 16 18.28 4.23 18.38
CA SER A 16 19.35 4.41 17.40
C SER A 16 20.17 5.68 17.68
N PRO A 17 21.51 5.65 17.52
CA PRO A 17 22.34 6.86 17.64
C PRO A 17 22.14 7.82 16.46
N ILE A 18 21.48 7.39 15.38
CA ILE A 18 21.14 8.24 14.23
C ILE A 18 19.90 9.07 14.58
N ILE A 19 20.07 10.38 14.69
CA ILE A 19 18.99 11.32 15.02
C ILE A 19 17.86 11.21 13.98
N GLY A 20 16.62 11.09 14.46
CA GLY A 20 15.42 10.96 13.63
C GLY A 20 15.13 9.55 13.11
N LEU A 21 16.03 8.58 13.31
CA LEU A 21 15.79 7.19 12.98
C LEU A 21 15.10 6.46 14.14
N THR A 22 13.92 5.91 13.90
CA THR A 22 13.14 5.17 14.91
C THR A 22 12.81 3.75 14.42
N SER A 23 12.74 2.80 15.34
CA SER A 23 12.20 1.45 15.12
C SER A 23 10.67 1.41 15.16
N ASP A 24 10.01 2.50 15.56
CA ASP A 24 8.56 2.53 15.83
C ASP A 24 7.72 2.45 14.55
N ARG A 25 8.28 2.91 13.43
CA ARG A 25 7.61 2.89 12.13
C ARG A 25 8.52 2.29 11.07
N LEU A 26 8.00 1.27 10.38
CA LEU A 26 8.74 0.56 9.33
C LEU A 26 8.04 0.73 7.99
N LEU A 27 8.80 1.04 6.93
CA LEU A 27 8.32 0.97 5.55
C LEU A 27 8.65 -0.40 4.95
N ARG A 28 7.70 -0.98 4.23
CA ARG A 28 7.81 -2.30 3.57
C ARG A 28 7.27 -2.21 2.15
N THR A 29 8.17 -2.26 1.16
CA THR A 29 7.79 -2.24 -0.26
C THR A 29 7.45 -3.64 -0.73
N CYS A 30 6.23 -3.82 -1.24
CA CYS A 30 5.68 -5.09 -1.72
C CYS A 30 5.30 -4.98 -3.20
N PHE A 31 5.58 -6.02 -3.98
CA PHE A 31 5.16 -6.13 -5.39
C PHE A 31 4.09 -7.20 -5.59
N ARG A 32 3.74 -7.90 -4.52
CA ARG A 32 2.79 -9.02 -4.49
C ARG A 32 1.71 -8.72 -3.47
N VAL A 33 0.45 -8.89 -3.87
CA VAL A 33 -0.68 -8.63 -2.96
C VAL A 33 -0.66 -9.57 -1.75
N GLY A 34 -0.28 -10.84 -1.96
CA GLY A 34 -0.15 -11.81 -0.87
C GLY A 34 0.95 -11.43 0.14
N GLU A 35 2.04 -10.81 -0.31
CA GLU A 35 3.11 -10.32 0.56
C GLU A 35 2.61 -9.17 1.43
N ALA A 36 1.94 -8.19 0.83
CA ALA A 36 1.32 -7.08 1.57
C ALA A 36 0.33 -7.57 2.62
N ILE A 37 -0.49 -8.58 2.30
CA ILE A 37 -1.41 -9.23 3.25
C ILE A 37 -0.66 -9.86 4.42
N ASN A 38 0.41 -10.59 4.15
CA ASN A 38 1.21 -11.21 5.20
C ASN A 38 1.89 -10.15 6.08
N VAL A 39 2.48 -9.12 5.49
CA VAL A 39 3.10 -8.00 6.22
C VAL A 39 2.06 -7.31 7.11
N GLY A 40 0.90 -6.96 6.55
CA GLY A 40 -0.16 -6.27 7.29
C GLY A 40 -0.71 -7.09 8.46
N ARG A 41 -0.99 -8.37 8.24
CA ARG A 41 -1.44 -9.29 9.30
C ARG A 41 -0.39 -9.46 10.40
N ASN A 42 0.88 -9.60 10.04
CA ASN A 42 1.97 -9.75 11.00
C ASN A 42 2.20 -8.45 11.80
N ALA A 43 2.06 -7.29 11.16
CA ALA A 43 2.15 -6.00 11.83
C ALA A 43 1.08 -5.85 12.91
N VAL A 44 -0.19 -6.15 12.59
CA VAL A 44 -1.31 -6.12 13.56
C VAL A 44 -1.07 -7.11 14.70
N LYS A 45 -0.65 -8.35 14.40
CA LYS A 45 -0.36 -9.37 15.43
C LYS A 45 0.76 -8.97 16.40
N SER A 46 1.77 -8.28 15.89
CA SER A 46 2.95 -7.87 16.67
C SER A 46 2.82 -6.48 17.30
N GLY A 47 1.69 -5.79 17.09
CA GLY A 47 1.49 -4.41 17.56
C GLY A 47 2.42 -3.39 16.88
N LYS A 48 3.01 -3.73 15.74
CA LYS A 48 3.97 -2.86 15.03
C LYS A 48 3.24 -1.93 14.07
N ASN A 49 3.69 -0.68 14.01
CA ASN A 49 3.22 0.28 13.03
C ASN A 49 4.05 0.13 11.74
N VAL A 50 3.45 -0.46 10.71
CA VAL A 50 4.08 -0.67 9.42
C VAL A 50 3.32 0.14 8.37
N ILE A 51 4.08 0.79 7.50
CA ILE A 51 3.58 1.37 6.27
C ILE A 51 3.99 0.40 5.16
N ILE A 52 3.04 0.05 4.30
CA ILE A 52 3.28 -0.81 3.16
C ILE A 52 3.22 0.04 1.90
N GLU A 53 4.31 0.09 1.15
CA GLU A 53 4.30 0.61 -0.21
C GLU A 53 3.99 -0.56 -1.15
N LEU A 54 2.78 -0.60 -1.69
CA LEU A 54 2.34 -1.68 -2.56
C LEU A 54 2.27 -1.20 -4.01
N TYR A 55 2.96 -1.92 -4.90
CA TYR A 55 2.70 -1.83 -6.34
C TYR A 55 1.71 -2.93 -6.72
N ALA A 56 0.59 -2.55 -7.30
CA ALA A 56 -0.53 -3.45 -7.59
C ALA A 56 -1.30 -2.97 -8.83
N ARG A 57 -2.32 -3.72 -9.23
CA ARG A 57 -3.32 -3.27 -10.20
C ARG A 57 -4.61 -2.91 -9.47
N VAL A 58 -5.17 -1.74 -9.77
CA VAL A 58 -6.55 -1.42 -9.37
C VAL A 58 -7.48 -2.16 -10.31
N LEU A 59 -8.16 -3.18 -9.79
CA LEU A 59 -9.14 -3.97 -10.53
C LEU A 59 -10.50 -3.25 -10.59
N ARG A 60 -10.83 -2.55 -9.50
CA ARG A 60 -12.05 -1.77 -9.38
C ARG A 60 -11.85 -0.63 -8.40
N SER A 61 -12.44 0.51 -8.69
CA SER A 61 -12.59 1.60 -7.74
C SER A 61 -14.02 2.10 -7.72
N LYS A 62 -14.47 2.54 -6.54
CA LYS A 62 -15.78 3.20 -6.37
C LYS A 62 -15.61 4.35 -5.39
N ARG A 63 -15.97 5.56 -5.81
CA ARG A 63 -16.02 6.73 -4.94
C ARG A 63 -17.41 6.82 -4.30
N LEU A 64 -17.43 7.02 -2.98
CA LEU A 64 -18.57 7.39 -2.17
C LEU A 64 -18.33 8.81 -1.62
N GLU A 65 -19.29 9.37 -0.89
CA GLU A 65 -19.21 10.73 -0.38
C GLU A 65 -17.97 10.97 0.48
N ASN A 66 -17.64 10.08 1.42
CA ASN A 66 -16.54 10.27 2.37
C ASN A 66 -15.34 9.33 2.16
N LYS A 67 -15.35 8.49 1.11
CA LYS A 67 -14.25 7.57 0.84
C LYS A 67 -14.22 7.07 -0.59
N GLN A 68 -13.06 6.60 -1.04
CA GLN A 68 -12.92 5.83 -2.26
C GLN A 68 -12.45 4.42 -1.93
N HIS A 69 -13.22 3.43 -2.37
CA HIS A 69 -12.91 2.02 -2.20
C HIS A 69 -12.09 1.52 -3.38
N PHE A 70 -11.14 0.63 -3.11
CA PHE A 70 -10.30 -0.01 -4.11
C PHE A 70 -10.28 -1.52 -3.90
N ILE A 71 -10.34 -2.26 -5.00
CA ILE A 71 -9.99 -3.68 -5.06
C ILE A 71 -8.66 -3.77 -5.81
N LEU A 72 -7.62 -4.22 -5.11
CA LEU A 72 -6.26 -4.32 -5.61
C LEU A 72 -5.93 -5.78 -5.94
N GLY A 73 -5.39 -5.99 -7.14
CA GLY A 73 -4.92 -7.27 -7.65
C GLY A 73 -3.40 -7.28 -7.82
N ASP A 74 -2.84 -8.48 -7.92
CA ASP A 74 -1.41 -8.68 -8.10
C ASP A 74 -0.92 -8.13 -9.45
N LEU A 75 0.31 -7.62 -9.51
CA LEU A 75 0.91 -7.10 -10.74
C LEU A 75 1.10 -8.18 -11.82
N PHE A 76 1.40 -9.42 -11.41
CA PHE A 76 1.91 -10.44 -12.33
C PHE A 76 0.87 -11.49 -12.72
N HIS A 77 -0.31 -11.51 -12.09
CA HIS A 77 -1.40 -12.43 -12.45
C HIS A 77 -2.77 -11.95 -11.98
N ASP A 78 -3.84 -12.48 -12.59
CA ASP A 78 -5.24 -12.20 -12.23
C ASP A 78 -5.80 -13.08 -11.12
N LYS A 79 -4.98 -13.97 -10.54
CA LYS A 79 -5.43 -14.88 -9.48
C LYS A 79 -5.54 -14.14 -8.13
N LYS A 80 -6.49 -14.59 -7.30
CA LYS A 80 -6.58 -14.23 -5.87
C LYS A 80 -5.26 -14.53 -5.14
N PRO A 81 -4.96 -13.85 -4.01
CA PRO A 81 -5.84 -12.94 -3.24
C PRO A 81 -5.95 -11.54 -3.84
N TYR A 82 -7.07 -10.88 -3.54
CA TYR A 82 -7.26 -9.44 -3.76
C TYR A 82 -7.22 -8.72 -2.42
N LEU A 83 -6.84 -7.45 -2.45
CA LEU A 83 -6.80 -6.60 -1.27
C LEU A 83 -7.83 -5.48 -1.41
N GLU A 84 -8.77 -5.43 -0.46
CA GLU A 84 -9.72 -4.33 -0.35
C GLU A 84 -9.12 -3.24 0.55
N ALA A 85 -9.14 -2.00 0.07
CA ALA A 85 -8.58 -0.86 0.79
C ALA A 85 -9.46 0.38 0.64
N GLU A 86 -9.45 1.24 1.66
CA GLU A 86 -10.25 2.48 1.70
C GLU A 86 -9.35 3.71 1.72
N TYR A 87 -9.64 4.69 0.86
CA TYR A 87 -9.02 6.01 0.88
C TYR A 87 -10.00 7.02 1.48
N ASP A 88 -9.78 7.38 2.74
CA ASP A 88 -10.69 8.20 3.55
C ASP A 88 -10.58 9.69 3.21
N ALA A 89 -11.70 10.35 3.01
CA ALA A 89 -11.79 11.77 2.69
C ALA A 89 -11.11 12.69 3.70
N THR A 90 -11.03 12.31 4.97
CA THR A 90 -10.27 13.08 5.98
C THR A 90 -8.78 13.17 5.66
N ILE A 91 -8.24 12.17 4.95
CA ILE A 91 -6.84 12.12 4.53
C ILE A 91 -6.63 13.01 3.29
N TRP A 92 -7.62 13.07 2.39
CA TRP A 92 -7.41 13.58 1.03
C TRP A 92 -8.20 14.82 0.66
N ARG A 93 -9.36 15.11 1.28
CA ARG A 93 -10.17 16.32 1.00
C ARG A 93 -9.53 17.60 1.48
N SER A 94 -8.54 17.52 2.38
CA SER A 94 -7.75 18.67 2.80
C SER A 94 -6.95 19.28 1.65
N VAL A 95 -6.72 18.54 0.56
CA VAL A 95 -5.93 19.00 -0.60
C VAL A 95 -6.57 18.56 -1.92
N ALA A 96 -6.57 19.42 -2.95
CA ALA A 96 -7.14 19.07 -4.26
C ALA A 96 -6.38 17.95 -5.02
N LEU A 97 -5.17 17.61 -4.57
CA LEU A 97 -4.28 16.64 -5.23
C LEU A 97 -4.91 15.25 -5.39
N HIS A 98 -5.81 14.87 -4.49
CA HIS A 98 -6.52 13.59 -4.55
C HIS A 98 -7.33 13.40 -5.84
N GLU A 99 -7.83 14.49 -6.45
CA GLU A 99 -8.54 14.40 -7.72
C GLU A 99 -7.60 14.00 -8.86
N PHE A 100 -6.34 14.42 -8.79
CA PHE A 100 -5.34 14.00 -9.77
C PHE A 100 -4.90 12.55 -9.52
N ASP A 101 -4.59 12.25 -8.26
CA ASP A 101 -3.96 11.01 -7.83
C ASP A 101 -4.91 9.80 -7.90
N SER A 102 -6.20 9.98 -7.59
CA SER A 102 -7.14 8.87 -7.39
C SER A 102 -8.31 8.79 -8.38
N ARG A 103 -8.66 9.90 -9.07
CA ARG A 103 -9.81 9.91 -10.02
C ARG A 103 -9.56 9.05 -11.25
N VAL A 104 -8.30 8.93 -11.66
CA VAL A 104 -7.87 8.13 -12.82
C VAL A 104 -8.31 6.66 -12.72
N PHE A 105 -8.62 6.17 -11.53
CA PHE A 105 -9.06 4.79 -11.29
C PHE A 105 -10.58 4.59 -11.34
N LEU A 106 -11.37 5.64 -11.58
CA LEU A 106 -12.85 5.56 -11.58
C LEU A 106 -13.46 5.18 -12.93
N ASP A 107 -12.67 5.17 -14.00
CA ASP A 107 -13.13 4.87 -15.37
C ASP A 107 -13.42 3.37 -15.61
N GLY A 108 -13.21 2.51 -14.61
CA GLY A 108 -13.40 1.08 -14.68
C GLY A 108 -12.27 0.31 -15.40
N THR A 109 -11.26 1.02 -15.92
CA THR A 109 -10.10 0.40 -16.57
C THR A 109 -9.11 -0.09 -15.52
N THR A 110 -8.62 -1.32 -15.69
CA THR A 110 -7.55 -1.83 -14.81
C THR A 110 -6.26 -1.07 -15.06
N ARG A 111 -5.71 -0.45 -14.01
CA ARG A 111 -4.47 0.35 -14.08
C ARG A 111 -3.50 -0.09 -13.00
N MET A 112 -2.21 -0.03 -13.28
CA MET A 112 -1.19 -0.21 -12.23
C MET A 112 -1.17 1.02 -11.32
N CYS A 113 -0.91 0.80 -10.05
CA CYS A 113 -0.79 1.84 -9.05
C CYS A 113 0.37 1.55 -8.11
N ARG A 114 0.91 2.61 -7.53
CA ARG A 114 1.61 2.58 -6.25
C ARG A 114 0.67 3.12 -5.20
N CYS A 115 0.47 2.39 -4.11
CA CYS A 115 -0.30 2.85 -2.97
C CYS A 115 0.46 2.66 -1.66
N MET A 116 0.31 3.63 -0.78
CA MET A 116 0.84 3.62 0.58
C MET A 116 -0.28 3.17 1.51
N LEU A 117 -0.14 2.02 2.15
CA LEU A 117 -1.14 1.44 3.04
C LEU A 117 -0.66 1.55 4.49
N SER A 118 -1.57 1.87 5.40
CA SER A 118 -1.30 1.79 6.84
C SER A 118 -1.69 0.43 7.40
N THR A 119 -0.93 -0.04 8.39
CA THR A 119 -1.30 -1.20 9.20
C THR A 119 -1.94 -0.82 10.54
N ALA A 120 -2.22 0.46 10.76
CA ALA A 120 -2.90 0.94 11.95
C ALA A 120 -4.30 0.29 12.02
N SER A 121 -4.50 -0.52 13.05
CA SER A 121 -5.72 -1.30 13.23
C SER A 121 -6.60 -0.67 14.30
N ASN A 122 -7.92 -0.69 14.08
CA ASN A 122 -8.94 -0.44 15.10
C ASN A 122 -9.46 -1.78 15.72
N GLY A 123 -8.75 -2.91 15.56
CA GLY A 123 -9.18 -4.24 16.03
C GLY A 123 -8.22 -5.41 15.74
N LYS A 124 -8.73 -6.66 15.74
CA LYS A 124 -7.94 -7.89 15.49
C LYS A 124 -7.66 -8.19 14.00
N GLU A 125 -8.50 -7.67 13.10
CA GLU A 125 -8.38 -7.91 11.66
C GLU A 125 -7.74 -6.70 10.96
N TRP A 126 -6.73 -6.95 10.12
CA TRP A 126 -6.10 -5.90 9.34
C TRP A 126 -7.01 -5.46 8.19
N ARG A 127 -7.48 -4.21 8.23
CA ARG A 127 -8.18 -3.53 7.15
C ARG A 127 -7.33 -2.34 6.70
N PRO A 128 -6.65 -2.42 5.54
CA PRO A 128 -5.73 -1.37 5.14
C PRO A 128 -6.47 -0.07 4.81
N LYS A 129 -5.98 1.04 5.35
CA LYS A 129 -6.30 2.37 4.86
C LYS A 129 -5.23 2.83 3.88
N ILE A 130 -5.66 3.39 2.75
CA ILE A 130 -4.78 4.06 1.81
C ILE A 130 -4.44 5.43 2.41
N LEU A 131 -3.14 5.69 2.55
CA LEU A 131 -2.60 7.00 2.91
C LEU A 131 -2.39 7.86 1.66
N ASN A 132 -1.96 7.22 0.57
CA ASN A 132 -1.78 7.84 -0.74
C ASN A 132 -1.84 6.76 -1.84
N ILE A 133 -2.29 7.11 -3.04
CA ILE A 133 -2.31 6.24 -4.22
C ILE A 133 -2.07 7.05 -5.49
N TRP A 134 -1.25 6.56 -6.41
CA TRP A 134 -1.09 7.15 -7.74
C TRP A 134 -0.93 6.09 -8.82
N ALA A 135 -1.23 6.47 -10.07
CA ALA A 135 -1.01 5.60 -11.23
C ALA A 135 0.48 5.35 -11.45
N ALA A 136 0.83 4.10 -11.72
CA ALA A 136 2.20 3.68 -12.00
C ALA A 136 2.30 3.11 -13.42
N LYS A 137 3.46 3.29 -14.06
CA LYS A 137 3.84 2.69 -15.33
C LYS A 137 4.72 1.47 -15.09
N LYS A 138 4.94 0.67 -16.13
CA LYS A 138 5.86 -0.48 -16.07
C LYS A 138 7.28 -0.02 -15.73
N ASP A 139 7.70 1.11 -16.29
CA ASP A 139 9.04 1.66 -16.07
C ASP A 139 9.24 2.01 -14.60
N ASP A 140 8.24 2.64 -13.95
CA ASP A 140 8.30 2.96 -12.52
C ASP A 140 8.54 1.71 -11.66
N ILE A 141 7.93 0.58 -12.03
CA ILE A 141 8.10 -0.70 -11.33
C ILE A 141 9.52 -1.26 -11.57
N ALA A 142 10.01 -1.20 -12.81
CA ALA A 142 11.35 -1.68 -13.16
C ALA A 142 12.46 -0.91 -12.43
N TRP A 143 12.28 0.41 -12.24
CA TRP A 143 13.23 1.23 -11.46
C TRP A 143 13.31 0.84 -9.98
N VAL A 144 12.19 0.38 -9.40
CA VAL A 144 12.10 0.09 -7.96
C VAL A 144 12.40 -1.39 -7.66
N GLU A 145 12.39 -2.27 -8.67
CA GLU A 145 12.80 -3.68 -8.54
C GLU A 145 14.22 -3.82 -7.97
N GLY A 146 15.12 -2.89 -8.28
CA GLY A 146 16.54 -2.94 -7.88
C GLY A 146 16.88 -2.36 -6.51
N ILE A 147 15.90 -1.79 -5.79
CA ILE A 147 16.05 -1.21 -4.44
C ILE A 147 15.62 -2.24 -3.41
#